data_AF-A0A421DNJ8-F1
#
_entry.id   AF-A0A421DNJ8-F1
#
_cell.length_a   1.000
_cell.length_b   1.000
_cell.length_c   1.000
_cell.angle_alpha   90.00
_cell.angle_beta   90.00
_cell.angle_gamma   90.00
#
_symmetry.space_group_name_H-M   'P 1'
#
loop_
_entity.id
_entity.type
_entity.pdbx_description
1 polymer ?
#
loop_
_entity_poly.entity_id
_entity_poly.type
_entity_poly.pdbx_seq_one_letter_code
_entity_poly.pdbx_strand_id
1 'polypeptide(L)'
;MSATIVNTRNDLYGLTTQKLTLRKSMDERALSLIEATSDLCVTAYHERNGTDTAVSLAERMATVEILIEQYRFAGMDTLIEVAKQRQLQALAEKLGVEYVE
;
A
#
# COMPACT_ATOMS: atom_id res chain seq x y z
N MET A 1 -24.37 21.45 -2.59
CA MET A 1 -22.91 21.40 -2.83
C MET A 1 -22.67 20.43 -3.97
N SER A 2 -22.02 20.86 -5.05
CA SER A 2 -21.70 19.97 -6.17
C SER A 2 -20.47 19.12 -5.81
N ALA A 3 -20.55 17.80 -6.02
CA ALA A 3 -19.43 16.90 -5.75
C ALA A 3 -18.31 17.15 -6.78
N THR A 4 -17.07 17.28 -6.32
CA THR A 4 -15.90 17.30 -7.22
C THR A 4 -15.77 15.93 -7.85
N ILE A 5 -15.84 15.85 -9.18
CA ILE A 5 -15.61 14.62 -9.93
C ILE A 5 -14.09 14.44 -10.09
N VAL A 6 -13.60 13.24 -9.77
CA VAL A 6 -12.19 12.87 -9.87
C VAL A 6 -12.07 11.74 -10.89
N ASN A 7 -11.34 11.98 -11.99
CA ASN A 7 -11.34 11.08 -13.15
C ASN A 7 -10.11 10.16 -13.24
N THR A 8 -9.10 10.35 -12.38
CA THR A 8 -7.91 9.51 -12.35
C THR A 8 -7.53 9.11 -10.92
N ARG A 9 -6.86 7.95 -10.78
CA ARG A 9 -6.33 7.49 -9.48
C ARG A 9 -5.32 8.48 -8.92
N ASN A 10 -4.47 9.05 -9.77
CA ASN A 10 -3.47 10.04 -9.37
C ASN A 10 -4.13 11.31 -8.83
N ASP A 11 -5.21 11.79 -9.46
CA ASP A 11 -5.96 12.93 -8.94
C ASP A 11 -6.63 12.59 -7.60
N LEU A 12 -7.10 11.35 -7.43
CA LEU A 12 -7.71 10.89 -6.19
C LEU A 12 -6.68 10.78 -5.07
N TYR A 13 -5.49 10.23 -5.34
CA TYR A 13 -4.38 10.18 -4.39
C TYR A 13 -3.82 11.57 -4.10
N GLY A 14 -3.74 12.45 -5.10
CA GLY A 14 -3.38 13.85 -4.95
C GLY A 14 -4.37 14.61 -4.07
N LEU A 15 -5.68 14.40 -4.24
CA LEU A 15 -6.73 14.96 -3.38
C LEU A 15 -6.74 14.35 -1.99
N THR A 16 -6.49 13.05 -1.87
CA THR A 16 -6.34 12.37 -0.58
C THR A 16 -5.16 12.97 0.16
N THR A 17 -4.03 13.16 -0.52
CA THR A 17 -2.87 13.85 0.03
C THR A 17 -3.26 15.30 0.36
N GLN A 18 -3.82 16.09 -0.53
CA GLN A 18 -4.16 17.48 -0.21
C GLN A 18 -5.16 17.62 0.96
N LYS A 19 -6.23 16.81 1.00
CA LYS A 19 -7.29 16.90 2.01
C LYS A 19 -6.96 16.20 3.32
N LEU A 20 -6.23 15.07 3.26
CA LEU A 20 -5.87 14.26 4.42
C LEU A 20 -4.45 14.56 4.92
N THR A 21 -3.47 14.97 4.11
CA THR A 21 -2.13 15.44 4.62
C THR A 21 -2.24 16.78 5.33
N LEU A 22 -3.13 17.68 4.89
CA LEU A 22 -3.37 18.93 5.63
C LEU A 22 -4.00 18.66 7.01
N ARG A 23 -4.44 17.43 7.29
CA ARG A 23 -5.07 17.03 8.56
C ARG A 23 -4.35 15.91 9.31
N LYS A 24 -3.51 15.11 8.66
CA LYS A 24 -2.84 13.94 9.25
C LYS A 24 -1.32 14.03 9.16
N SER A 25 -0.65 13.89 10.29
CA SER A 25 0.81 13.77 10.39
C SER A 25 1.31 12.47 9.76
N MET A 26 2.64 12.34 9.57
CA MET A 26 3.24 11.06 9.13
C MET A 26 2.95 9.92 10.11
N ASP A 27 2.85 10.22 11.40
CA ASP A 27 2.56 9.22 12.44
C ASP A 27 1.14 8.65 12.28
N GLU A 28 0.16 9.49 11.95
CA GLU A 28 -1.22 9.04 11.73
C GLU A 28 -1.38 8.19 10.47
N ARG A 29 -0.54 8.43 9.46
CA ARG A 29 -0.45 7.57 8.27
C ARG A 29 0.16 6.23 8.61
N ALA A 30 1.19 6.24 9.47
CA ALA A 30 1.88 5.03 9.89
C ALA A 30 0.91 4.15 10.68
N LEU A 31 0.14 4.77 11.57
CA LEU A 31 -0.92 4.07 12.29
C LEU A 31 -1.96 3.46 11.34
N SER A 32 -2.42 4.22 10.33
CA SER A 32 -3.39 3.71 9.35
C SER A 32 -2.84 2.51 8.57
N LEU A 33 -1.56 2.53 8.19
CA LEU A 33 -0.90 1.40 7.52
C LEU A 33 -0.73 0.19 8.45
N ILE A 34 -0.38 0.42 9.72
CA ILE A 34 -0.28 -0.63 10.74
C ILE A 34 -1.63 -1.32 10.94
N GLU A 35 -2.71 -0.55 11.10
CA GLU A 35 -4.07 -1.07 11.26
C GLU A 35 -4.49 -1.91 10.04
N ALA A 36 -4.33 -1.38 8.83
CA ALA A 36 -4.67 -2.11 7.60
C ALA A 36 -3.85 -3.39 7.41
N THR A 37 -2.56 -3.37 7.80
CA THR A 37 -1.70 -4.56 7.74
C THR A 37 -2.11 -5.59 8.79
N SER A 38 -2.52 -5.16 9.98
CA SER A 38 -3.05 -6.05 11.02
C SER A 38 -4.34 -6.75 10.55
N ASP A 39 -5.27 -6.00 9.95
CA ASP A 39 -6.49 -6.56 9.35
C ASP A 39 -6.16 -7.56 8.24
N LEU A 40 -5.20 -7.25 7.37
CA LEU A 40 -4.72 -8.17 6.34
C LEU A 40 -4.18 -9.47 6.95
N CYS A 41 -3.37 -9.40 8.00
CA CYS A 41 -2.86 -10.59 8.69
C CYS A 41 -3.99 -11.47 9.25
N VAL A 42 -5.00 -10.86 9.86
CA VAL A 42 -6.16 -11.57 10.40
C VAL A 42 -6.96 -12.25 9.28
N THR A 43 -7.27 -11.52 8.21
CA THR A 43 -7.97 -12.07 7.05
C THR A 43 -7.17 -13.19 6.37
N ALA A 44 -5.86 -13.04 6.21
CA ALA A 44 -5.00 -14.09 5.64
C ALA A 44 -4.98 -15.35 6.52
N TYR A 45 -4.98 -15.20 7.84
CA TYR A 45 -5.10 -16.33 8.76
C TYR A 45 -6.44 -17.04 8.61
N HIS A 46 -7.55 -16.30 8.49
CA HIS A 46 -8.87 -16.87 8.32
C HIS A 46 -9.08 -17.51 6.95
N GLU A 47 -8.58 -16.90 5.87
CA GLU A 47 -8.62 -17.48 4.52
C GLU A 47 -7.87 -18.81 4.48
N ARG A 48 -6.65 -18.86 5.05
CA ARG A 48 -5.87 -20.09 5.17
C ARG A 48 -6.60 -21.20 5.93
N ASN A 49 -7.44 -20.84 6.90
CA ASN A 49 -8.23 -21.78 7.69
C ASN A 49 -9.63 -22.05 7.11
N GLY A 50 -9.96 -21.50 5.94
CA GLY A 50 -11.24 -21.68 5.26
C GLY A 50 -12.41 -20.93 5.91
N THR A 51 -12.15 -19.97 6.81
CA THR A 51 -13.17 -19.17 7.49
C THR A 51 -13.35 -17.77 6.88
N ASP A 52 -12.54 -17.44 5.87
CA ASP A 52 -12.70 -16.24 5.05
C ASP A 52 -12.41 -16.59 3.58
N THR A 53 -12.63 -15.64 2.67
CA THR A 53 -12.51 -15.85 1.23
C THR A 53 -11.27 -15.20 0.64
N ALA A 54 -10.81 -15.74 -0.49
CA ALA A 54 -9.76 -15.11 -1.31
C ALA A 54 -10.17 -13.70 -1.78
N VAL A 55 -11.47 -13.42 -1.91
CA VAL A 55 -11.98 -12.07 -2.25
C VAL A 55 -11.72 -11.11 -1.09
N SER A 56 -12.07 -11.49 0.13
CA SER A 56 -11.78 -10.67 1.33
C SER A 56 -10.28 -10.43 1.48
N LEU A 57 -9.46 -11.45 1.24
CA LEU A 57 -8.01 -11.32 1.26
C LEU A 57 -7.51 -10.31 0.23
N ALA A 58 -8.01 -10.39 -1.01
CA ALA A 58 -7.67 -9.45 -2.08
C ALA A 58 -8.08 -8.01 -1.74
N GLU A 59 -9.25 -7.80 -1.13
CA GLU A 59 -9.70 -6.47 -0.68
C GLU A 59 -8.77 -5.87 0.38
N ARG A 60 -8.31 -6.69 1.34
CA ARG A 60 -7.35 -6.24 2.36
C ARG A 60 -5.97 -5.95 1.78
N MET A 61 -5.50 -6.78 0.86
CA MET A 61 -4.25 -6.51 0.13
C MET A 61 -4.33 -5.18 -0.63
N ALA A 62 -5.42 -4.94 -1.37
CA ALA A 62 -5.63 -3.70 -2.09
C ALA A 62 -5.68 -2.47 -1.16
N THR A 63 -6.25 -2.61 0.04
CA THR A 63 -6.26 -1.54 1.04
C THR A 63 -4.84 -1.16 1.47
N VAL A 64 -4.00 -2.14 1.77
CA VAL A 64 -2.59 -1.91 2.11
C VAL A 64 -1.82 -1.28 0.95
N GLU A 65 -2.03 -1.77 -0.28
CA GLU A 65 -1.41 -1.23 -1.49
C GLU A 65 -1.76 0.25 -1.69
N ILE A 66 -3.04 0.62 -1.55
CA ILE A 66 -3.50 2.02 -1.64
C ILE A 66 -2.81 2.90 -0.60
N LEU A 67 -2.61 2.42 0.62
CA LEU A 67 -1.92 3.20 1.66
C LEU A 67 -0.43 3.37 1.33
N ILE A 68 0.23 2.35 0.79
CA ILE A 68 1.61 2.44 0.30
C ILE A 68 1.71 3.46 -0.85
N GLU A 69 0.75 3.46 -1.79
CA GLU A 69 0.70 4.47 -2.85
C GLU A 69 0.55 5.88 -2.30
N GLN A 70 -0.25 6.08 -1.25
CA GLN A 70 -0.33 7.38 -0.58
C GLN A 70 1.01 7.83 0.03
N TYR A 71 1.85 6.90 0.52
CA TYR A 71 3.20 7.21 0.95
C TYR A 71 4.11 7.62 -0.19
N ARG A 72 4.02 6.96 -1.34
CA ARG A 72 4.75 7.35 -2.56
C ARG A 72 4.39 8.78 -2.95
N PHE A 73 3.10 9.09 -3.05
CA PHE A 73 2.60 10.45 -3.34
C PHE A 73 3.00 11.48 -2.28
N ALA A 74 3.26 11.06 -1.04
CA ALA A 74 3.74 11.92 0.03
C ALA A 74 5.26 12.15 0.03
N GLY A 75 5.97 11.76 -1.03
CA GLY A 75 7.40 12.01 -1.21
C GLY A 75 8.31 10.86 -0.83
N MET A 76 7.77 9.68 -0.49
CA MET A 76 8.58 8.48 -0.23
C MET A 76 8.87 7.65 -1.48
N ASP A 77 8.39 8.05 -2.66
CA ASP A 77 8.47 7.25 -3.88
C ASP A 77 9.90 6.78 -4.21
N THR A 78 10.87 7.70 -4.30
CA THR A 78 12.28 7.34 -4.57
C THR A 78 12.87 6.41 -3.51
N LEU A 79 12.52 6.61 -2.23
CA LEU A 79 13.03 5.77 -1.14
C LEU A 79 12.47 4.35 -1.24
N ILE A 80 11.17 4.23 -1.55
CA ILE A 80 10.49 2.95 -1.75
C ILE A 80 11.08 2.23 -2.97
N GLU A 81 11.32 2.92 -4.08
CA GLU A 81 11.92 2.32 -5.29
C GLU A 81 13.34 1.80 -5.04
N VAL A 82 14.20 2.58 -4.38
CA VAL A 82 15.55 2.12 -4.01
C VAL A 82 15.50 0.92 -3.07
N ALA A 83 14.59 0.91 -2.09
CA ALA A 83 14.42 -0.21 -1.18
C ALA A 83 13.90 -1.46 -1.91
N LYS A 84 12.94 -1.30 -2.84
CA LYS A 84 12.39 -2.36 -3.67
C LYS A 84 13.47 -3.01 -4.51
N GLN A 85 14.35 -2.23 -5.14
CA GLN A 85 15.47 -2.75 -5.93
C GLN A 85 16.36 -3.69 -5.13
N ARG A 86 16.71 -3.28 -3.90
CA ARG A 86 17.55 -4.09 -3.00
C ARG A 86 16.87 -5.40 -2.62
N GLN A 87 15.56 -5.37 -2.36
CA GLN A 87 14.80 -6.57 -2.03
C GLN A 87 14.67 -7.52 -3.22
N LEU A 88 14.48 -6.99 -4.43
CA LEU A 88 14.42 -7.79 -5.67
C LEU A 88 15.77 -8.44 -5.98
N GLN A 89 16.87 -7.70 -5.83
CA GLN A 89 18.21 -8.27 -5.95
C GLN A 89 18.43 -9.42 -4.95
N ALA A 90 18.07 -9.22 -3.68
CA ALA A 90 18.19 -10.25 -2.65
C ALA A 90 17.29 -11.47 -2.93
N LEU A 91 16.12 -11.27 -3.54
CA LEU A 91 15.26 -12.36 -3.98
C LEU A 91 15.89 -13.14 -5.13
N ALA A 92 16.48 -12.45 -6.11
CA ALA A 92 17.16 -13.07 -7.24
C ALA A 92 18.34 -13.93 -6.79
N GLU A 93 19.15 -13.42 -5.86
CA GLU A 93 20.24 -14.17 -5.22
C GLU A 93 19.73 -15.45 -4.54
N LYS A 94 18.64 -15.37 -3.77
CA LYS A 94 18.03 -16.54 -3.11
C LYS A 94 17.53 -17.59 -4.11
N LEU A 95 17.07 -17.15 -5.27
CA LEU A 95 16.58 -18.01 -6.34
C LEU A 95 17.69 -18.51 -7.28
N GLY A 96 18.92 -17.99 -7.14
CA GLY A 96 20.04 -18.33 -8.02
C GLY A 96 19.88 -17.78 -9.44
N VAL A 97 19.13 -16.68 -9.62
CA VAL A 97 18.89 -16.02 -10.90
C VAL A 97 19.52 -14.63 -10.91
N GLU A 98 19.82 -14.13 -12.11
CA GLU A 98 20.25 -12.75 -12.30
C GLU A 98 19.03 -11.85 -12.48
N TYR A 99 18.98 -10.75 -11.72
CA TYR A 99 17.97 -9.71 -11.89
C TYR A 99 18.58 -8.54 -12.64
N VAL A 100 18.06 -8.30 -13.85
CA VAL A 100 18.46 -7.19 -14.71
C VAL A 100 17.20 -6.36 -14.94
N GLU A 101 17.15 -5.18 -14.33
CA GLU A 101 16.09 -4.18 -14.54
C GLU A 101 16.61 -3.01 -15.38
#